data_AF-A0A537V1Z5-F1
#
_entry.id   AF-A0A537V1Z5-F1
#
_cell.length_a   1.000
_cell.length_b   1.000
_cell.length_c   1.000
_cell.angle_alpha   90.00
_cell.angle_beta   90.00
_cell.angle_gamma   90.00
#
_symmetry.space_group_name_H-M   'P 1'
#
loop_
_entity.id
_entity.type
_entity.pdbx_description
1 polymer ?
#
loop_
_entity_poly.entity_id
_entity_poly.type
_entity_poly.pdbx_seq_one_letter_code
_entity_poly.pdbx_strand_id
1 'polypeptide(L)'
;MTFSARYRALVYASLVASFLVVVWGGIVRVTGSGLGCPDWPLCHGQFLPSLDPATRIEWTHRFLAIVSGLTVAATVFWTLISSRADRRVLWLAVAVAVLYPLQAVLGAITVALELPPEWVTVH
;
A
#
# COMPACT_ATOMS: atom_id res chain seq x y z
N MET A 1 -13.54 21.52 15.20
CA MET A 1 -13.84 20.55 14.13
C MET A 1 -14.02 19.19 14.77
N THR A 2 -15.25 18.68 14.84
CA THR A 2 -15.50 17.32 15.33
C THR A 2 -15.76 16.43 14.12
N PHE A 3 -14.74 15.70 13.68
CA PHE A 3 -14.93 14.68 12.63
C PHE A 3 -15.93 13.62 13.10
N SER A 4 -16.74 13.08 12.20
CA SER A 4 -17.69 12.02 12.52
C SER A 4 -16.94 10.76 13.01
N ALA A 5 -17.60 9.96 13.86
CA ALA A 5 -17.01 8.72 14.35
C ALA A 5 -16.61 7.76 13.21
N ARG A 6 -17.40 7.74 12.12
CA ARG A 6 -17.13 6.95 10.91
C ARG A 6 -15.87 7.41 10.19
N TYR A 7 -15.69 8.72 10.03
CA TYR A 7 -14.48 9.27 9.42
C TYR A 7 -13.23 8.91 10.24
N ARG A 8 -13.31 9.08 11.57
CA ARG A 8 -12.19 8.69 12.46
C ARG A 8 -11.86 7.20 12.35
N ALA A 9 -12.88 6.34 12.35
CA ALA A 9 -12.69 4.90 12.18
C ALA A 9 -11.99 4.56 10.86
N LEU A 10 -12.36 5.23 9.76
CA LEU A 10 -11.74 5.03 8.45
C LEU A 10 -10.27 5.50 8.41
N VAL A 11 -9.97 6.63 9.05
CA VAL A 11 -8.59 7.13 9.20
C VAL A 11 -7.75 6.14 10.01
N TYR A 12 -8.26 5.62 11.13
CA TYR A 12 -7.57 4.61 11.93
C TYR A 12 -7.39 3.29 11.17
N ALA A 13 -8.40 2.86 10.41
CA ALA A 13 -8.30 1.67 9.57
C ALA A 13 -7.20 1.84 8.50
N SER A 14 -7.14 3.02 7.86
CA SER A 14 -6.09 3.34 6.88
C SER A 14 -4.70 3.34 7.52
N LEU A 15 -4.57 3.92 8.72
CA LEU A 15 -3.31 3.93 9.47
C LEU A 15 -2.83 2.50 9.78
N VAL A 16 -3.72 1.66 10.34
CA VAL A 16 -3.39 0.28 10.70
C VAL A 16 -3.07 -0.54 9.45
N ALA A 17 -3.87 -0.43 8.39
CA ALA A 17 -3.63 -1.17 7.15
C ALA A 17 -2.28 -0.79 6.51
N SER A 18 -1.97 0.50 6.42
CA SER A 18 -0.68 0.97 5.88
C SER A 18 0.50 0.54 6.76
N PHE A 19 0.34 0.56 8.09
CA PHE A 19 1.38 0.05 8.99
C PHE A 19 1.64 -1.45 8.77
N LEU A 20 0.58 -2.25 8.60
CA LEU A 20 0.72 -3.67 8.29
C LEU A 20 1.43 -3.91 6.95
N VAL A 21 1.16 -3.08 5.93
CA VAL A 21 1.88 -3.15 4.65
C VAL A 21 3.37 -2.92 4.85
N VAL A 22 3.77 -1.90 5.60
CA VAL A 22 5.18 -1.58 5.89
C VAL A 22 5.86 -2.73 6.65
N VAL A 23 5.23 -3.22 7.71
CA VAL A 23 5.76 -4.35 8.50
C VAL A 23 5.93 -5.58 7.62
N TRP A 24 4.93 -5.89 6.79
CA TRP A 24 4.98 -7.06 5.93
C TRP A 24 5.98 -6.90 4.78
N GLY A 25 6.21 -5.69 4.28
CA GLY A 25 7.29 -5.38 3.34
C GLY A 25 8.67 -5.66 3.95
N GLY A 26 8.85 -5.32 5.23
CA GLY A 26 10.02 -5.73 6.00
C GLY A 26 10.18 -7.26 6.06
N ILE A 27 9.08 -8.00 6.28
CA ILE A 27 9.07 -9.47 6.27
C ILE A 27 9.50 -10.01 4.90
N VAL A 28 8.96 -9.48 3.80
CA VAL A 28 9.37 -9.85 2.42
C VAL A 28 10.87 -9.68 2.25
N ARG A 29 11.43 -8.56 2.71
CA ARG A 29 12.86 -8.27 2.60
C ARG A 29 13.73 -9.23 3.41
N VAL A 30 13.43 -9.43 4.70
CA VAL A 30 14.28 -10.27 5.57
C VAL A 30 14.18 -11.76 5.25
N THR A 31 13.08 -12.20 4.63
CA THR A 31 12.90 -13.59 4.19
C THR A 31 13.46 -13.86 2.79
N GLY A 32 13.91 -12.82 2.06
CA GLY A 32 14.35 -12.96 0.67
C GLY A 32 13.22 -13.25 -0.31
N SER A 33 11.96 -12.99 0.07
CA SER A 33 10.78 -13.33 -0.72
C SER A 33 10.40 -12.28 -1.77
N GLY A 34 11.26 -11.29 -2.03
CA GLY A 34 10.92 -10.14 -2.90
C GLY A 34 10.76 -10.45 -4.39
N LEU A 35 11.09 -11.68 -4.80
CA LEU A 35 10.85 -12.22 -6.16
C LEU A 35 9.99 -13.50 -6.10
N GLY A 36 9.20 -13.68 -5.04
CA GLY A 36 8.22 -14.75 -4.94
C GLY A 36 7.12 -14.64 -6.01
N CYS A 37 6.84 -13.43 -6.50
CA CYS A 37 5.96 -13.10 -7.61
C CYS A 37 6.72 -12.27 -8.66
N PRO A 38 7.32 -12.91 -9.68
CA PRO A 38 8.21 -12.23 -10.64
C PRO A 38 7.46 -11.28 -11.60
N ASP A 39 6.16 -11.46 -11.75
CA ASP A 39 5.25 -10.64 -12.54
C ASP A 39 4.46 -9.66 -11.65
N TRP A 40 3.91 -8.63 -12.27
CA TRP A 40 3.01 -7.66 -11.64
C TRP A 40 1.98 -7.20 -12.70
N PRO A 41 0.69 -7.04 -12.38
CA PRO A 41 0.06 -7.11 -11.05
C PRO A 41 -0.30 -8.52 -10.59
N LEU A 42 -0.19 -9.52 -11.48
CA LEU A 42 -0.42 -10.93 -11.16
C LEU A 42 0.79 -11.56 -10.47
N CYS A 43 0.64 -12.80 -10.04
CA CYS A 43 1.70 -13.61 -9.46
C CYS A 43 1.68 -15.00 -10.12
N HIS A 44 2.71 -15.33 -10.89
CA HIS A 44 2.79 -16.47 -11.80
C HIS A 44 1.61 -16.54 -12.78
N GLY A 45 1.17 -15.39 -13.29
CA GLY A 45 0.03 -15.27 -14.21
C GLY A 45 -1.34 -15.53 -13.55
N GLN A 46 -1.40 -15.68 -12.22
CA GLN A 46 -2.62 -15.93 -11.46
C GLN A 46 -2.82 -14.87 -10.38
N PHE A 47 -4.06 -14.72 -9.91
CA PHE A 47 -4.33 -13.84 -8.77
C PHE A 47 -4.10 -14.54 -7.44
N LEU A 48 -4.31 -15.86 -7.33
CA LEU A 48 -4.09 -16.60 -6.09
C LEU A 48 -2.65 -17.14 -6.05
N PRO A 49 -1.99 -17.11 -4.88
CA PRO A 49 -0.62 -17.59 -4.77
C PRO A 49 -0.57 -19.12 -4.85
N SER A 50 0.56 -19.63 -5.32
CA SER A 50 0.91 -21.04 -5.15
C SER A 50 1.18 -21.37 -3.68
N LEU A 51 1.35 -22.66 -3.37
CA LEU A 51 1.69 -23.11 -2.02
C LEU A 51 3.18 -22.91 -1.67
N ASP A 52 3.96 -22.28 -2.53
CA ASP A 52 5.34 -21.94 -2.24
C ASP A 52 5.42 -20.84 -1.15
N PRO A 53 6.29 -20.98 -0.13
CA PRO A 53 6.39 -20.01 0.95
C PRO A 53 6.74 -18.58 0.50
N ALA A 54 7.70 -18.41 -0.41
CA ALA A 54 8.13 -17.08 -0.86
C ALA A 54 7.01 -16.39 -1.65
N THR A 55 6.36 -17.14 -2.53
CA THR A 55 5.18 -16.68 -3.28
C THR A 55 4.08 -16.18 -2.35
N ARG A 56 3.73 -16.95 -1.31
CA ARG A 56 2.70 -16.54 -0.35
C ARG A 56 3.08 -15.28 0.41
N ILE A 57 4.34 -15.16 0.84
CA ILE A 57 4.80 -14.01 1.61
C ILE A 57 4.69 -12.73 0.77
N GLU A 58 5.17 -12.75 -0.48
CA GLU A 58 5.06 -11.58 -1.35
C GLU A 58 3.61 -11.28 -1.75
N TRP A 59 2.83 -12.32 -2.07
CA TRP A 59 1.43 -12.14 -2.40
C TRP A 59 0.64 -11.51 -1.25
N THR A 60 0.88 -11.92 -0.01
CA THR A 60 0.24 -11.31 1.17
C THR A 60 0.61 -9.83 1.30
N HIS A 61 1.86 -9.45 1.01
CA HIS A 61 2.25 -8.04 0.96
C HIS A 61 1.39 -7.24 -0.03
N ARG A 62 1.28 -7.75 -1.27
CA ARG A 62 0.50 -7.12 -2.35
C ARG A 62 -0.99 -7.04 -2.01
N PHE A 63 -1.54 -8.08 -1.40
CA PHE A 63 -2.93 -8.10 -0.94
C PHE A 63 -3.18 -7.05 0.16
N LEU A 64 -2.30 -6.96 1.15
CA LEU A 64 -2.37 -5.93 2.19
C LEU A 64 -2.29 -4.52 1.58
N ALA A 65 -1.45 -4.31 0.58
CA ALA A 65 -1.35 -3.05 -0.16
C ALA A 65 -2.68 -2.72 -0.86
N ILE A 66 -3.34 -3.67 -1.52
CA ILE A 66 -4.67 -3.42 -2.13
C ILE A 66 -5.68 -2.99 -1.07
N VAL A 67 -5.76 -3.70 0.06
CA VAL A 67 -6.70 -3.39 1.15
C VAL A 67 -6.42 -2.00 1.73
N SER A 68 -5.15 -1.70 2.01
CA SER A 68 -4.70 -0.37 2.47
C SER A 68 -5.07 0.72 1.46
N GLY A 69 -4.82 0.50 0.17
CA GLY A 69 -5.14 1.44 -0.90
C GLY A 69 -6.63 1.76 -0.99
N LEU A 70 -7.51 0.78 -0.79
CA LEU A 70 -8.96 1.01 -0.75
C LEU A 70 -9.37 1.90 0.45
N THR A 71 -8.79 1.66 1.63
CA THR A 71 -9.07 2.49 2.81
C THR A 71 -8.55 3.93 2.65
N VAL A 72 -7.37 4.08 2.04
CA VAL A 72 -6.79 5.38 1.68
C VAL A 72 -7.67 6.11 0.67
N ALA A 73 -8.09 5.44 -0.41
CA ALA A 73 -8.95 6.03 -1.43
C ALA A 73 -10.28 6.49 -0.86
N ALA A 74 -10.90 5.69 0.02
CA ALA A 74 -12.12 6.07 0.72
C ALA A 74 -11.90 7.28 1.65
N THR A 75 -10.76 7.35 2.36
CA THR A 75 -10.40 8.48 3.23
C THR A 75 -10.23 9.77 2.42
N VAL A 76 -9.50 9.70 1.30
CA VAL A 76 -9.31 10.83 0.39
C VAL A 76 -10.65 11.29 -0.16
N PHE A 77 -11.47 10.36 -0.69
CA PHE A 77 -12.78 10.68 -1.23
C PHE A 77 -13.68 11.37 -0.19
N TRP A 78 -13.76 10.82 1.03
CA TRP A 78 -14.53 11.42 2.12
C TRP A 78 -14.01 12.83 2.44
N THR A 79 -12.69 13.00 2.53
CA THR A 79 -12.07 14.30 2.80
C THR A 79 -12.42 15.34 1.74
N LEU A 80 -12.38 14.96 0.47
CA LEU A 80 -12.68 15.82 -0.67
C LEU A 80 -14.15 16.28 -0.71
N ILE A 81 -15.08 15.52 -0.13
CA ILE A 81 -16.50 15.90 -0.07
C ILE A 81 -16.90 16.64 1.21
N SER A 82 -16.29 16.32 2.36
CA SER A 82 -16.75 16.83 3.66
C SER A 82 -15.89 17.93 4.27
N SER A 83 -14.61 18.03 3.89
CA SER A 83 -13.61 18.78 4.67
C SER A 83 -13.00 19.95 3.88
N ARG A 84 -13.70 20.47 2.86
CA ARG A 84 -13.19 21.51 1.94
C ARG A 84 -12.81 22.84 2.61
N ALA A 85 -13.33 23.10 3.80
CA ALA A 85 -13.02 24.33 4.55
C ALA A 85 -11.62 24.30 5.21
N ASP A 86 -11.08 23.13 5.51
CA ASP A 86 -9.75 23.00 6.13
C ASP A 86 -8.68 22.67 5.07
N ARG A 87 -7.92 23.70 4.69
CA ARG A 87 -6.84 23.57 3.71
C ARG A 87 -5.75 22.59 4.15
N ARG A 88 -5.47 22.46 5.46
CA ARG A 88 -4.42 21.54 5.95
C ARG A 88 -4.82 20.09 5.70
N VAL A 89 -6.06 19.75 6.05
CA VAL A 89 -6.60 18.40 5.86
C VAL A 89 -6.69 18.06 4.37
N LEU A 90 -7.08 19.03 3.54
CA LEU A 90 -7.11 18.87 2.09
C LEU A 90 -5.72 18.62 1.50
N TRP A 91 -4.70 19.38 1.91
CA TRP A 91 -3.32 19.18 1.47
C TRP A 91 -2.78 17.80 1.85
N LEU A 92 -3.08 17.33 3.06
CA LEU A 92 -2.71 15.97 3.48
C LEU A 92 -3.41 14.89 2.64
N ALA A 93 -4.69 15.07 2.32
CA ALA A 93 -5.41 14.13 1.45
C ALA A 93 -4.83 14.11 0.03
N VAL A 94 -4.48 15.27 -0.54
CA VAL A 94 -3.80 15.35 -1.84
C VAL A 94 -2.42 14.69 -1.79
N ALA A 95 -1.64 14.96 -0.75
CA ALA A 95 -0.33 14.34 -0.57
C ALA A 95 -0.43 12.81 -0.54
N VAL A 96 -1.35 12.26 0.27
CA VAL A 96 -1.56 10.80 0.33
C VAL A 96 -2.09 10.23 -0.99
N ALA A 97 -2.98 10.95 -1.68
CA ALA A 97 -3.50 10.53 -2.99
C ALA A 97 -2.42 10.44 -4.07
N VAL A 98 -1.29 11.14 -3.90
CA VAL A 98 -0.13 11.09 -4.80
C VAL A 98 0.93 10.11 -4.30
N LEU A 99 1.30 10.19 -3.02
CA LEU A 99 2.38 9.38 -2.44
C LEU A 99 2.04 7.89 -2.42
N TYR A 100 0.77 7.52 -2.20
CA TYR A 100 0.38 6.12 -2.11
C TYR A 100 0.47 5.39 -3.46
N PRO A 101 -0.09 5.90 -4.58
CA PRO A 101 0.16 5.32 -5.90
C PRO A 101 1.63 5.33 -6.30
N LEU A 102 2.38 6.40 -5.96
CA LEU A 102 3.82 6.45 -6.21
C LEU A 102 4.55 5.28 -5.54
N GLN A 103 4.20 4.97 -4.28
CA GLN A 103 4.75 3.84 -3.57
C GLN A 103 4.41 2.48 -4.21
N ALA A 104 3.17 2.31 -4.71
CA ALA A 104 2.81 1.11 -5.47
C ALA A 104 3.63 0.97 -6.77
N VAL A 105 3.90 2.08 -7.46
CA VAL A 105 4.74 2.11 -8.67
C VAL A 105 6.20 1.79 -8.33
N LEU A 106 6.76 2.35 -7.25
CA LEU A 106 8.12 2.04 -6.80
C LEU A 106 8.29 0.56 -6.43
N GLY A 107 7.28 -0.03 -5.77
CA GLY A 107 7.25 -1.47 -5.51
C GLY A 107 7.23 -2.30 -6.80
N ALA A 108 6.42 -1.92 -7.79
CA ALA A 108 6.40 -2.59 -9.10
C ALA A 108 7.74 -2.47 -9.85
N ILE A 109 8.39 -1.31 -9.83
CA ILE A 109 9.74 -1.10 -10.38
C ILE A 109 10.76 -1.99 -9.68
N THR A 110 10.68 -2.07 -8.35
CA THR A 110 11.59 -2.89 -7.53
C THR A 110 11.54 -4.37 -7.93
N VAL A 111 10.35 -4.91 -8.21
CA VAL A 111 10.20 -6.29 -8.72
C VAL A 111 10.68 -6.40 -10.17
N ALA A 112 10.27 -5.47 -11.04
CA ALA A 112 10.59 -5.50 -12.48
C ALA A 112 12.09 -5.38 -12.77
N LEU A 113 12.86 -4.76 -11.88
CA LEU A 113 14.31 -4.62 -11.99
C LEU A 113 15.10 -5.63 -11.15
N GLU A 114 14.43 -6.65 -10.60
CA GLU A 114 15.07 -7.71 -9.81
C GLU A 114 15.76 -7.21 -8.52
N LEU A 115 15.08 -6.35 -7.77
CA LEU A 115 15.47 -5.84 -6.44
C LEU A 115 16.78 -4.99 -6.36
N PRO A 116 17.03 -3.99 -7.23
CA PRO A 116 18.21 -3.13 -7.08
C PRO A 116 18.14 -2.34 -5.76
N PRO A 117 19.22 -2.27 -4.97
CA PRO A 117 19.22 -1.65 -3.64
C PRO A 117 18.72 -0.20 -3.62
N GLU A 118 19.00 0.56 -4.68
CA GLU A 118 18.54 1.94 -4.83
C GLU A 118 17.02 2.05 -4.87
N TRP A 119 16.35 1.19 -5.63
CA TRP A 119 14.89 1.19 -5.75
C TRP A 119 14.22 0.61 -4.50
N VAL A 120 14.81 -0.43 -3.92
CA VAL A 120 14.36 -1.00 -2.63
C VAL A 120 14.46 0.02 -1.49
N THR A 121 15.44 0.93 -1.52
CA THR A 121 15.63 1.95 -0.48
C THR A 121 14.69 3.15 -0.65
N VAL A 122 14.37 3.50 -1.90
CA VAL A 122 13.45 4.60 -2.21
C VAL A 122 11.98 4.20 -2.00
N HIS A 123 11.67 2.91 -2.22
CA HIS A 123 10.40 2.30 -1.86
C HIS A 123 10.22 2.28 -0.34
#